data_AF-A0A9W9VFW9-F1
#
_entry.id   AF-A0A9W9VFW9-F1
#
_cell.length_a   1.000
_cell.length_b   1.000
_cell.length_c   1.000
_cell.angle_alpha   90.00
_cell.angle_beta   90.00
_cell.angle_gamma   90.00
#
_symmetry.space_group_name_H-M   'P 1'
#
loop_
_entity.id
_entity.type
_entity.pdbx_description
1 polymer ?
#
loop_
_entity_poly.entity_id
_entity_poly.type
_entity_poly.pdbx_seq_one_letter_code
_entity_poly.pdbx_strand_id
1 'polypeptide(L)'
;TQHGWVQDQKNQLGTTKEQCTLQISEGPYCNLQFALNSCSHTQNMVLADQSKCDKKLTLHEFVAYGSLRAGEQLQWYNMLRELASSSLSFNEPPVVQLFKQAAWEFGSFYHDTMQRVSHRAFEDSNFCGRLLEVLRRRLEMIEGNWNEHAALNLLVTLGVRSFCFSGGYLSSQESQSFILEGFAKFLRDCREVALDWCEQLSHDLHGRDKDQSQRYQDLILKIAKLTYDVDSNRIGWILHSARDIFCLIRSSILLFENSASDIDRLSHNDLKLALQNAQRIRCLLKDQVFSIVSENPAGLNEAVGRILWYLNSSQTWEQCNGADGWLSACPEGTSQILQQQIHFDVLMGELLVDGTPPGRLPQRFTANGMYQRLFGCTALPVMPSNLPGISFVSAQLCGEFEVHFGISKENQVFIRARSPTHLLQLLPQTLLTGDFPDQFVTEYFQWVDLQTGVIEFRALGQPWEINLNDWHARPDQLKKLLWKRGRRHWSMYTASCFLKLRVSCSHWTPRSIWSL
;
A
#
# COMPACT_ATOMS: atom_id res chain seq x y z
N THR A 1 -42.64 2.39 39.42
CA THR A 1 -42.40 1.29 38.46
C THR A 1 -40.92 1.22 38.17
N GLN A 2 -40.17 0.45 38.97
CA GLN A 2 -38.76 0.16 38.70
C GLN A 2 -38.73 -0.77 37.47
N HIS A 3 -38.03 -0.36 36.42
CA HIS A 3 -37.90 -1.12 35.19
C HIS A 3 -37.27 -2.50 35.47
N GLY A 4 -38.06 -3.57 35.27
CA GLY A 4 -37.71 -4.96 35.59
C GLY A 4 -36.55 -5.56 34.80
N TRP A 5 -35.89 -4.82 33.91
CA TRP A 5 -34.78 -5.33 33.09
C TRP A 5 -33.47 -5.57 33.86
N VAL A 6 -33.30 -4.97 35.05
CA VAL A 6 -32.02 -5.06 35.81
C VAL A 6 -32.05 -6.14 36.90
N GLN A 7 -33.22 -6.60 37.35
CA GLN A 7 -33.31 -7.57 38.45
C GLN A 7 -33.04 -9.02 38.05
N ASP A 8 -33.29 -9.40 36.78
CA ASP A 8 -33.13 -10.78 36.30
C ASP A 8 -31.68 -11.19 35.99
N GLN A 9 -30.72 -10.25 36.00
CA GLN A 9 -29.30 -10.54 35.74
C GLN A 9 -28.53 -11.12 36.94
N LYS A 10 -29.18 -11.34 38.09
CA LYS A 10 -28.47 -11.71 39.33
C LYS A 10 -27.96 -13.15 39.41
N ASN A 11 -28.49 -14.07 38.61
CA ASN A 11 -28.19 -15.50 38.79
C ASN A 11 -27.43 -16.18 37.64
N GLN A 12 -27.31 -15.53 36.48
CA GLN A 12 -26.40 -15.93 35.40
C GLN A 12 -25.97 -14.66 34.67
N LEU A 13 -24.86 -14.04 35.11
CA LEU A 13 -24.19 -13.03 34.30
C LEU A 13 -23.73 -13.75 33.03
N GLY A 14 -24.47 -13.59 31.93
CA GLY A 14 -24.04 -14.07 30.62
C GLY A 14 -22.65 -13.52 30.35
N THR A 15 -21.66 -14.41 30.32
CA THR A 15 -20.28 -14.02 30.09
C THR A 15 -19.99 -14.14 28.60
N THR A 16 -19.48 -13.08 27.98
CA THR A 16 -18.95 -13.13 26.61
C THR A 16 -17.52 -13.68 26.59
N LYS A 17 -16.95 -14.05 27.75
CA LYS A 17 -15.55 -14.49 27.86
C LYS A 17 -15.22 -15.64 26.90
N GLU A 18 -16.07 -16.65 26.81
CA GLU A 18 -15.84 -17.78 25.90
C GLU A 18 -15.83 -17.35 24.43
N GLN A 19 -16.71 -16.41 24.05
CA GLN A 19 -16.76 -15.84 22.71
C GLN A 19 -15.58 -14.93 22.39
N CYS A 20 -14.98 -14.31 23.41
CA CYS A 20 -13.81 -13.43 23.30
C CYS A 20 -12.48 -14.14 23.57
N THR A 21 -12.49 -15.45 23.81
CA THR A 21 -11.26 -16.24 24.02
C THR A 21 -10.82 -16.83 22.68
N LEU A 22 -9.63 -16.46 22.23
CA LEU A 22 -9.06 -17.00 21.00
C LEU A 22 -8.90 -18.53 21.08
N GLN A 23 -9.22 -19.21 19.98
CA GLN A 23 -9.17 -20.66 19.89
C GLN A 23 -7.95 -21.10 19.05
N ILE A 24 -7.15 -22.00 19.61
CA ILE A 24 -6.00 -22.61 18.93
C ILE A 24 -6.53 -23.63 17.92
N SER A 25 -6.05 -23.55 16.69
CA SER A 25 -6.33 -24.55 15.66
C SER A 25 -5.63 -25.88 15.95
N GLU A 26 -6.03 -26.96 15.28
CA GLU A 26 -5.31 -28.23 15.40
C GLU A 26 -3.82 -28.06 15.05
N GLY A 27 -2.95 -28.60 15.90
CA GLY A 27 -1.51 -28.40 15.80
C GLY A 27 -0.78 -28.70 17.10
N PRO A 28 0.53 -28.41 17.16
CA PRO A 28 1.39 -28.78 18.29
C PRO A 28 1.04 -28.03 19.60
N TYR A 29 0.28 -26.94 19.50
CA TYR A 29 -0.17 -26.12 20.64
C TYR A 29 -1.57 -26.51 21.17
N CYS A 30 -2.27 -27.48 20.57
CA CYS A 30 -3.69 -27.74 20.84
C CYS A 30 -3.99 -28.05 22.33
N ASN A 31 -3.08 -28.73 23.02
CA ASN A 31 -3.20 -29.06 24.43
C ASN A 31 -2.87 -27.90 25.38
N LEU A 32 -2.45 -26.75 24.84
CA LEU A 32 -2.12 -25.53 25.59
C LEU A 32 -3.25 -24.48 25.58
N GLN A 33 -4.46 -24.84 25.11
CA GLN A 33 -5.63 -23.94 25.10
C GLN A 33 -5.97 -23.38 26.49
N PHE A 34 -5.65 -24.10 27.56
CA PHE A 34 -5.86 -23.63 28.93
C PHE A 34 -5.18 -22.27 29.20
N ALA A 35 -4.02 -21.99 28.57
CA ALA A 35 -3.29 -20.75 28.75
C ALA A 35 -4.01 -19.53 28.12
N LEU A 36 -4.87 -19.76 27.12
CA LEU A 36 -5.76 -18.73 26.57
C LEU A 36 -7.03 -18.57 27.40
N ASN A 37 -7.54 -19.66 27.97
CA ASN A 37 -8.82 -19.68 28.69
C ASN A 37 -8.76 -18.92 30.03
N SER A 38 -7.64 -18.98 30.74
CA SER A 38 -7.51 -18.31 32.04
C SER A 38 -6.06 -17.94 32.38
N CYS A 39 -5.91 -17.17 33.46
CA CYS A 39 -4.61 -16.87 34.08
C CYS A 39 -4.46 -17.57 35.44
N SER A 40 -5.30 -18.57 35.72
CA SER A 40 -5.42 -19.19 37.05
C SER A 40 -4.36 -20.27 37.32
N HIS A 41 -3.70 -20.76 36.27
CA HIS A 41 -2.62 -21.72 36.40
C HIS A 41 -1.33 -21.04 36.88
N THR A 42 -0.46 -21.84 37.49
CA THR A 42 0.86 -21.39 37.95
C THR A 42 1.95 -21.89 37.03
N GLN A 43 3.10 -21.21 37.01
CA GLN A 43 4.27 -21.69 36.28
C GLN A 43 4.72 -23.09 36.74
N ASN A 44 4.58 -23.39 38.04
CA ASN A 44 4.90 -24.71 38.58
C ASN A 44 4.01 -25.82 37.99
N MET A 45 2.72 -25.54 37.74
CA MET A 45 1.82 -26.48 37.06
C MET A 45 2.30 -26.76 35.63
N VAL A 46 2.71 -25.72 34.89
CA VAL A 46 3.25 -25.87 33.53
C VAL A 46 4.52 -26.72 33.53
N LEU A 47 5.43 -26.48 34.49
CA LEU A 47 6.65 -27.26 34.64
C LEU A 47 6.38 -28.72 35.01
N ALA A 48 5.38 -28.99 35.83
CA ALA A 48 4.98 -30.36 36.18
C ALA A 48 4.36 -31.10 34.97
N ASP A 49 3.68 -30.37 34.08
CA ASP A 49 2.99 -30.91 32.91
C ASP A 49 3.89 -31.07 31.66
N GLN A 50 5.21 -30.94 31.78
CA GLN A 50 6.15 -31.12 30.66
C GLN A 50 6.03 -32.47 29.95
N SER A 51 5.54 -33.52 30.64
CA SER A 51 5.25 -34.82 30.00
C SER A 51 4.14 -34.76 28.96
N LYS A 52 3.31 -33.71 28.97
CA LYS A 52 2.25 -33.45 27.99
C LYS A 52 2.77 -32.70 26.76
N CYS A 53 4.02 -32.27 26.73
CA CYS A 53 4.59 -31.52 25.60
C CYS A 53 4.47 -32.31 24.29
N ASP A 54 3.98 -31.66 23.24
CA ASP A 54 3.98 -32.24 21.89
C ASP A 54 5.42 -32.42 21.41
N LYS A 55 5.69 -33.50 20.67
CA LYS A 55 7.04 -33.84 20.16
C LYS A 55 7.58 -32.82 19.16
N LYS A 56 6.72 -32.01 18.55
CA LYS A 56 7.10 -30.94 17.62
C LYS A 56 7.52 -29.65 18.33
N LEU A 57 7.19 -29.50 19.62
CA LEU A 57 7.62 -28.36 20.43
C LEU A 57 8.88 -28.72 21.19
N THR A 58 9.75 -27.74 21.39
CA THR A 58 10.82 -27.88 22.39
C THR A 58 10.23 -27.72 23.80
N LEU A 59 10.86 -28.33 24.81
CA LEU A 59 10.45 -28.13 26.20
C LEU A 59 10.53 -26.64 26.61
N HIS A 60 11.51 -25.90 26.09
CA HIS A 60 11.63 -24.46 26.34
C HIS A 60 10.46 -23.68 25.76
N GLU A 61 10.04 -23.99 24.54
CA GLU A 61 8.88 -23.37 23.88
C GLU A 61 7.56 -23.72 24.59
N PHE A 62 7.36 -24.98 24.98
CA PHE A 62 6.21 -25.41 25.77
C PHE A 62 6.10 -24.67 27.10
N VAL A 63 7.22 -24.58 27.84
CA VAL A 63 7.26 -23.88 29.13
C VAL A 63 7.05 -22.39 28.93
N ALA A 64 7.69 -21.76 27.93
CA ALA A 64 7.53 -20.34 27.65
C ALA A 64 6.07 -20.00 27.31
N TYR A 65 5.44 -20.77 26.43
CA TYR A 65 4.04 -20.59 26.03
C TYR A 65 3.11 -20.78 27.23
N GLY A 66 3.17 -21.93 27.90
CA GLY A 66 2.28 -22.24 29.01
C GLY A 66 2.42 -21.25 30.17
N SER A 67 3.64 -20.74 30.41
CA SER A 67 3.93 -19.84 31.53
C SER A 67 3.59 -18.37 31.25
N LEU A 68 3.39 -17.97 29.99
CA LEU A 68 3.22 -16.55 29.64
C LEU A 68 2.06 -15.90 30.39
N ARG A 69 0.93 -16.60 30.49
CA ARG A 69 -0.27 -16.14 31.20
C ARG A 69 -0.43 -16.72 32.60
N ALA A 70 0.61 -17.35 33.15
CA ALA A 70 0.57 -17.86 34.51
C ALA A 70 0.64 -16.70 35.51
N GLY A 71 -0.48 -16.42 36.18
CA GLY A 71 -0.63 -15.31 37.11
C GLY A 71 -1.04 -14.01 36.42
N GLU A 72 -2.21 -13.50 36.79
CA GLU A 72 -2.84 -12.35 36.15
C GLU A 72 -1.99 -11.07 36.17
N GLN A 73 -1.37 -10.74 37.30
CA GLN A 73 -0.54 -9.54 37.49
C GLN A 73 0.82 -9.64 36.79
N LEU A 74 1.27 -10.85 36.47
CA LEU A 74 2.60 -11.12 35.90
C LEU A 74 2.59 -11.15 34.38
N GLN A 75 1.42 -11.12 33.74
CA GLN A 75 1.28 -11.29 32.29
C GLN A 75 2.18 -10.36 31.47
N TRP A 76 2.20 -9.05 31.78
CA TRP A 76 3.03 -8.10 31.05
C TRP A 76 4.53 -8.28 31.30
N TYR A 77 4.93 -8.68 32.52
CA TYR A 77 6.32 -9.01 32.82
C TYR A 77 6.77 -10.29 32.11
N ASN A 78 5.90 -11.29 32.04
CA ASN A 78 6.15 -12.52 31.28
C ASN A 78 6.23 -12.24 29.78
N MET A 79 5.31 -11.43 29.23
CA MET A 79 5.38 -10.99 27.83
C MET A 79 6.69 -10.25 27.55
N LEU A 80 7.11 -9.32 28.42
CA LEU A 80 8.39 -8.62 28.29
C LEU A 80 9.58 -9.59 28.30
N ARG A 81 9.58 -10.57 29.19
CA ARG A 81 10.61 -11.61 29.26
C ARG A 81 10.67 -12.42 27.96
N GLU A 82 9.53 -12.88 27.46
CA GLU A 82 9.49 -13.67 26.23
C GLU A 82 9.78 -12.84 24.97
N LEU A 83 9.36 -11.58 24.94
CA LEU A 83 9.78 -10.63 23.90
C LEU A 83 11.28 -10.41 23.92
N ALA A 84 11.98 -10.58 25.03
CA ALA A 84 13.44 -10.51 25.10
C ALA A 84 14.13 -11.87 24.87
N SER A 85 13.38 -12.97 24.82
CA SER A 85 13.89 -14.34 24.62
C SER A 85 13.77 -14.79 23.16
N SER A 86 14.40 -15.89 22.80
CA SER A 86 14.21 -16.55 21.49
C SER A 86 13.41 -17.84 21.60
N SER A 87 12.67 -18.03 22.71
CA SER A 87 11.97 -19.28 23.00
C SER A 87 10.67 -19.45 22.23
N LEU A 88 10.07 -18.35 21.76
CA LEU A 88 8.80 -18.34 21.03
C LEU A 88 9.00 -17.68 19.66
N SER A 89 8.46 -18.30 18.61
CA SER A 89 8.40 -17.71 17.28
C SER A 89 7.16 -16.81 17.15
N PHE A 90 7.37 -15.53 16.87
CA PHE A 90 6.27 -14.56 16.71
C PHE A 90 5.57 -14.64 15.34
N ASN A 91 5.97 -15.58 14.48
CA ASN A 91 5.23 -15.92 13.27
C ASN A 91 4.27 -17.10 13.45
N GLU A 92 4.35 -17.82 14.57
CA GLU A 92 3.43 -18.92 14.85
C GLU A 92 2.07 -18.35 15.28
N PRO A 93 0.96 -18.66 14.58
CA PRO A 93 -0.35 -18.12 14.92
C PRO A 93 -0.78 -18.35 16.37
N PRO A 94 -0.58 -19.54 16.99
CA PRO A 94 -0.91 -19.75 18.40
C PRO A 94 -0.15 -18.82 19.35
N VAL A 95 1.13 -18.55 19.06
CA VAL A 95 1.94 -17.62 19.87
C VAL A 95 1.37 -16.20 19.76
N VAL A 96 1.08 -15.74 18.55
CA VAL A 96 0.47 -14.42 18.34
C VAL A 96 -0.89 -14.31 19.04
N GLN A 97 -1.72 -15.36 18.97
CA GLN A 97 -2.99 -15.42 19.69
C GLN A 97 -2.79 -15.29 21.21
N LEU A 98 -1.83 -15.99 21.79
CA LEU A 98 -1.56 -15.96 23.22
C LEU A 98 -1.20 -14.56 23.72
N PHE A 99 -0.29 -13.88 23.02
CA PHE A 99 0.07 -12.50 23.35
C PHE A 99 -1.11 -11.53 23.15
N LYS A 100 -1.87 -11.67 22.06
CA LYS A 100 -3.06 -10.84 21.82
C LYS A 100 -4.11 -11.02 22.92
N GLN A 101 -4.37 -12.27 23.32
CA GLN A 101 -5.28 -12.57 24.43
C GLN A 101 -4.79 -11.91 25.72
N ALA A 102 -3.50 -12.01 26.05
CA ALA A 102 -2.92 -11.35 27.23
C ALA A 102 -3.02 -9.82 27.17
N ALA A 103 -2.85 -9.22 25.99
CA ALA A 103 -2.88 -7.77 25.81
C ALA A 103 -4.30 -7.19 25.74
N TRP A 104 -5.30 -7.98 25.35
CA TRP A 104 -6.70 -7.56 25.19
C TRP A 104 -7.61 -7.95 26.35
N GLU A 105 -7.31 -9.02 27.09
CA GLU A 105 -8.14 -9.43 28.23
C GLU A 105 -7.99 -8.45 29.40
N PHE A 106 -9.08 -7.72 29.68
CA PHE A 106 -9.14 -6.73 30.75
C PHE A 106 -8.81 -7.32 32.12
N GLY A 107 -9.22 -8.53 32.47
CA GLY A 107 -8.96 -9.11 33.79
C GLY A 107 -9.89 -8.62 34.92
N SER A 108 -9.55 -9.03 36.13
CA SER A 108 -10.21 -8.82 37.42
C SER A 108 -10.34 -7.34 37.78
N PHE A 109 -11.46 -6.99 38.42
CA PHE A 109 -11.68 -5.65 38.95
C PHE A 109 -10.67 -5.28 40.04
N TYR A 110 -10.29 -4.01 40.10
CA TYR A 110 -9.45 -3.44 41.14
C TYR A 110 -10.06 -2.11 41.59
N HIS A 111 -10.15 -1.89 42.91
CA HIS A 111 -11.05 -0.89 43.50
C HIS A 111 -10.64 0.59 43.29
N ASP A 112 -9.43 0.87 42.81
CA ASP A 112 -8.87 2.23 42.80
C ASP A 112 -8.43 2.75 41.42
N THR A 113 -8.51 1.93 40.36
CA THR A 113 -8.03 2.29 39.03
C THR A 113 -8.96 1.78 37.93
N MET A 114 -9.08 2.54 36.83
CA MET A 114 -9.72 2.06 35.60
C MET A 114 -8.90 0.93 34.95
N GLN A 115 -7.60 0.90 35.24
CA GLN A 115 -6.73 -0.23 34.93
C GLN A 115 -7.08 -1.40 35.84
N ARG A 116 -7.40 -2.51 35.21
CA ARG A 116 -7.67 -3.79 35.86
C ARG A 116 -6.36 -4.45 36.30
N VAL A 117 -6.48 -5.51 37.09
CA VAL A 117 -5.35 -6.23 37.70
C VAL A 117 -4.30 -6.67 36.66
N SER A 118 -4.72 -7.09 35.47
CA SER A 118 -3.81 -7.56 34.42
C SER A 118 -2.91 -6.48 33.84
N HIS A 119 -3.28 -5.19 33.91
CA HIS A 119 -2.58 -4.09 33.23
C HIS A 119 -1.77 -3.18 34.16
N ARG A 120 -1.68 -3.52 35.46
CA ARG A 120 -1.00 -2.69 36.47
C ARG A 120 0.48 -2.44 36.22
N ALA A 121 1.15 -3.25 35.39
CA ALA A 121 2.55 -3.04 35.03
C ALA A 121 2.81 -1.64 34.41
N PHE A 122 1.80 -1.03 33.78
CA PHE A 122 1.90 0.31 33.19
C PHE A 122 1.87 1.46 34.22
N GLU A 123 1.65 1.17 35.51
CA GLU A 123 1.85 2.12 36.61
C GLU A 123 3.35 2.43 36.83
N ASP A 124 4.26 1.53 36.41
CA ASP A 124 5.71 1.69 36.55
C ASP A 124 6.32 2.25 35.25
N SER A 125 6.91 3.45 35.33
CA SER A 125 7.60 4.07 34.19
C SER A 125 8.82 3.27 33.73
N ASN A 126 9.50 2.56 34.62
CA ASN A 126 10.68 1.75 34.27
C ASN A 126 10.26 0.54 33.43
N PHE A 127 9.16 -0.12 33.83
CA PHE A 127 8.56 -1.17 33.02
C PHE A 127 8.18 -0.66 31.63
N CYS A 128 7.47 0.47 31.54
CA CYS A 128 7.09 1.08 30.25
C CYS A 128 8.31 1.37 29.37
N GLY A 129 9.36 1.98 29.94
CA GLY A 129 10.59 2.28 29.24
C GLY A 129 11.29 1.01 28.73
N ARG A 130 11.35 -0.03 29.56
CA ARG A 130 11.97 -1.31 29.18
C ARG A 130 11.17 -2.05 28.11
N LEU A 131 9.84 -2.03 28.19
CA LEU A 131 8.97 -2.61 27.18
C LEU A 131 9.16 -1.92 25.84
N LEU A 132 9.18 -0.59 25.81
CA LEU A 132 9.43 0.19 24.61
C LEU A 132 10.79 -0.15 23.96
N GLU A 133 11.84 -0.27 24.76
CA GLU A 133 13.19 -0.65 24.30
C GLU A 133 13.18 -2.03 23.62
N VAL A 134 12.53 -3.03 24.25
CA VAL A 134 12.45 -4.38 23.71
C VAL A 134 11.61 -4.43 22.42
N LEU A 135 10.49 -3.70 22.36
CA LEU A 135 9.65 -3.61 21.16
C LEU A 135 10.42 -2.99 19.98
N ARG A 136 11.18 -1.91 20.21
CA ARG A 136 12.01 -1.28 19.17
C ARG A 136 13.07 -2.23 18.63
N ARG A 137 13.81 -2.90 19.51
CA ARG A 137 14.81 -3.91 19.09
C ARG A 137 14.19 -5.02 18.26
N ARG A 138 12.96 -5.44 18.59
CA ARG A 138 12.27 -6.47 17.81
C ARG A 138 11.85 -5.97 16.43
N LEU A 139 11.44 -4.71 16.31
CA LEU A 139 11.15 -4.09 15.01
C LEU A 139 12.41 -4.08 14.14
N GLU A 140 13.54 -3.61 14.68
CA GLU A 140 14.85 -3.57 13.99
C GLU A 140 15.29 -4.95 13.47
N MET A 141 14.96 -6.02 14.20
CA MET A 141 15.30 -7.38 13.78
C MET A 141 14.47 -7.89 12.61
N ILE A 142 13.24 -7.39 12.45
CA ILE A 142 12.29 -7.92 11.45
C ILE A 142 12.16 -7.02 10.23
N GLU A 143 12.51 -5.73 10.30
CA GLU A 143 12.23 -4.72 9.26
C GLU A 143 12.70 -5.10 7.84
N GLY A 144 13.76 -5.93 7.72
CA GLY A 144 14.27 -6.42 6.44
C GLY A 144 13.56 -7.66 5.87
N ASN A 145 12.56 -8.22 6.55
CA ASN A 145 11.90 -9.46 6.16
C ASN A 145 10.38 -9.39 6.30
N TRP A 146 9.69 -9.09 5.20
CA TRP A 146 8.23 -9.02 5.15
C TRP A 146 7.51 -10.34 5.48
N ASN A 147 8.21 -11.50 5.51
CA ASN A 147 7.62 -12.75 6.01
C ASN A 147 7.31 -12.68 7.51
N GLU A 148 7.91 -11.75 8.24
CA GLU A 148 7.66 -11.47 9.67
C GLU A 148 6.39 -10.63 9.90
N HIS A 149 5.42 -10.67 8.98
CA HIS A 149 4.17 -9.89 9.08
C HIS A 149 3.38 -10.15 10.36
N ALA A 150 3.46 -11.36 10.90
CA ALA A 150 2.71 -11.78 12.07
C ALA A 150 3.39 -11.24 13.34
N ALA A 151 4.73 -11.24 13.35
CA ALA A 151 5.52 -10.55 14.36
C ALA A 151 5.25 -9.04 14.34
N LEU A 152 5.27 -8.38 13.17
CA LEU A 152 4.94 -6.95 13.07
C LEU A 152 3.54 -6.65 13.62
N ASN A 153 2.55 -7.47 13.26
CA ASN A 153 1.18 -7.32 13.76
C ASN A 153 1.09 -7.45 15.29
N LEU A 154 1.84 -8.40 15.85
CA LEU A 154 1.95 -8.55 17.29
C LEU A 154 2.61 -7.32 17.93
N LEU A 155 3.76 -6.89 17.43
CA LEU A 155 4.50 -5.71 17.94
C LEU A 155 3.63 -4.46 17.93
N VAL A 156 2.88 -4.23 16.85
CA VAL A 156 1.95 -3.11 16.76
C VAL A 156 0.80 -3.26 17.76
N THR A 157 0.22 -4.45 17.89
CA THR A 157 -0.85 -4.69 18.88
C THR A 157 -0.37 -4.36 20.30
N LEU A 158 0.83 -4.81 20.65
CA LEU A 158 1.43 -4.51 21.95
C LEU A 158 1.78 -3.02 22.09
N GLY A 159 2.29 -2.38 21.04
CA GLY A 159 2.57 -0.94 21.02
C GLY A 159 1.32 -0.10 21.24
N VAL A 160 0.24 -0.39 20.52
CA VAL A 160 -1.06 0.29 20.66
C VAL A 160 -1.61 0.12 22.07
N ARG A 161 -1.63 -1.11 22.59
CA ARG A 161 -2.13 -1.36 23.95
C ARG A 161 -1.26 -0.68 25.01
N SER A 162 0.06 -0.75 24.87
CA SER A 162 0.98 -0.07 25.78
C SER A 162 0.78 1.44 25.76
N PHE A 163 0.56 2.01 24.57
CA PHE A 163 0.25 3.43 24.41
C PHE A 163 -1.08 3.82 25.08
N CYS A 164 -2.14 3.01 24.93
CA CYS A 164 -3.44 3.22 25.57
C CYS A 164 -3.36 3.18 27.11
N PHE A 165 -2.60 2.23 27.68
CA PHE A 165 -2.49 2.09 29.13
C PHE A 165 -1.48 3.05 29.76
N SER A 166 -0.48 3.50 29.01
CA SER A 166 0.51 4.46 29.52
C SER A 166 -0.12 5.83 29.80
N GLY A 167 0.28 6.46 30.90
CA GLY A 167 0.03 7.88 31.17
C GLY A 167 -1.13 8.24 32.11
N GLY A 168 -2.00 7.31 32.51
CA GLY A 168 -3.06 7.64 33.48
C GLY A 168 -2.57 7.89 34.91
N TYR A 169 -1.44 7.29 35.30
CA TYR A 169 -1.06 7.09 36.71
C TYR A 169 0.44 7.32 36.99
N LEU A 170 1.19 7.82 36.01
CA LEU A 170 2.62 8.11 36.20
C LEU A 170 2.79 9.34 37.08
N SER A 171 3.76 9.29 38.00
CA SER A 171 3.94 10.27 39.09
C SER A 171 4.27 11.70 38.64
N SER A 172 4.74 11.89 37.40
CA SER A 172 5.08 13.22 36.85
C SER A 172 4.59 13.37 35.41
N GLN A 173 4.06 14.55 35.07
CA GLN A 173 3.61 14.88 33.70
C GLN A 173 4.72 14.78 32.65
N GLU A 174 5.97 15.09 33.02
CA GLU A 174 7.14 14.99 32.13
C GLU A 174 7.43 13.53 31.74
N SER A 175 7.54 12.64 32.73
CA SER A 175 7.76 11.20 32.48
C SER A 175 6.61 10.59 31.66
N GLN A 176 5.38 11.02 31.91
CA GLN A 176 4.23 10.62 31.10
C GLN A 176 4.38 11.00 29.64
N SER A 177 4.72 12.27 29.38
CA SER A 177 4.82 12.79 28.02
C SER A 177 5.96 12.12 27.25
N PHE A 178 7.09 11.86 27.92
CA PHE A 178 8.22 11.14 27.35
C PHE A 178 7.87 9.70 26.95
N ILE A 179 7.20 8.94 27.81
CA ILE A 179 6.80 7.55 27.53
C ILE A 179 5.75 7.51 26.40
N LEU A 180 4.77 8.41 26.43
CA LEU A 180 3.73 8.50 25.40
C LEU A 180 4.33 8.83 24.03
N GLU A 181 5.21 9.83 23.96
CA GLU A 181 5.91 10.15 22.72
C GLU A 181 6.80 8.98 22.26
N GLY A 182 7.41 8.27 23.20
CA GLY A 182 8.20 7.07 22.91
C GLY A 182 7.40 5.98 22.18
N PHE A 183 6.20 5.66 22.68
CA PHE A 183 5.29 4.71 22.05
C PHE A 183 4.66 5.26 20.75
N ALA A 184 4.30 6.55 20.70
CA ALA A 184 3.80 7.17 19.48
C ALA A 184 4.83 7.10 18.35
N LYS A 185 6.11 7.40 18.65
CA LYS A 185 7.22 7.22 17.72
C LYS A 185 7.39 5.77 17.31
N PHE A 186 7.34 4.82 18.24
CA PHE A 186 7.42 3.39 17.88
C PHE A 186 6.30 2.97 16.91
N LEU A 187 5.08 3.47 17.11
CA LEU A 187 3.97 3.22 16.18
C LEU A 187 4.19 3.87 14.81
N ARG A 188 4.83 5.05 14.75
CA ARG A 188 5.29 5.66 13.48
C ARG A 188 6.34 4.79 12.80
N ASP A 189 7.36 4.35 13.53
CA ASP A 189 8.43 3.51 12.97
C ASP A 189 7.85 2.18 12.41
N CYS A 190 6.90 1.55 13.13
CA CYS A 190 6.18 0.37 12.63
C CYS A 190 5.38 0.64 11.33
N ARG A 191 4.83 1.85 11.14
CA ARG A 191 4.08 2.22 9.92
C ARG A 191 4.99 2.30 8.71
N GLU A 192 6.16 2.90 8.89
CA GLU A 192 7.16 3.03 7.83
C GLU A 192 7.57 1.64 7.33
N VAL A 193 7.92 0.74 8.24
CA VAL A 193 8.23 -0.66 7.91
C VAL A 193 7.06 -1.35 7.19
N ALA A 194 5.84 -1.19 7.71
CA ALA A 194 4.65 -1.79 7.08
C ALA A 194 4.39 -1.23 5.67
N LEU A 195 4.60 0.08 5.47
CA LEU A 195 4.40 0.75 4.20
C LEU A 195 5.46 0.33 3.18
N ASP A 196 6.72 0.28 3.58
CA ASP A 196 7.83 -0.19 2.75
C ASP A 196 7.58 -1.63 2.27
N TRP A 197 7.10 -2.50 3.16
CA TRP A 197 6.70 -3.86 2.80
C TRP A 197 5.53 -3.88 1.81
N CYS A 198 4.49 -3.05 2.03
CA CYS A 198 3.38 -2.95 1.08
C CYS A 198 3.86 -2.52 -0.31
N GLU A 199 4.77 -1.55 -0.39
CA GLU A 199 5.28 -1.04 -1.67
C GLU A 199 6.15 -2.09 -2.39
N GLN A 200 7.01 -2.80 -1.66
CA GLN A 200 7.79 -3.92 -2.21
C GLN A 200 6.87 -5.03 -2.74
N LEU A 201 5.89 -5.45 -1.95
CA LEU A 201 4.93 -6.48 -2.35
C LEU A 201 4.11 -6.04 -3.57
N SER A 202 3.66 -4.78 -3.59
CA SER A 202 2.87 -4.21 -4.70
C SER A 202 3.67 -4.15 -6.00
N HIS A 203 4.95 -3.75 -5.93
CA HIS A 203 5.86 -3.75 -7.07
C HIS A 203 6.02 -5.18 -7.65
N ASP A 204 6.22 -6.16 -6.77
CA ASP A 204 6.47 -7.56 -7.13
C ASP A 204 5.24 -8.35 -7.59
N LEU A 205 4.04 -7.74 -7.58
CA LEU A 205 2.82 -8.35 -8.13
C LEU A 205 2.89 -8.55 -9.66
N HIS A 206 3.69 -7.74 -10.36
CA HIS A 206 3.76 -7.76 -11.82
C HIS A 206 4.52 -9.01 -12.33
N GLY A 207 3.85 -9.86 -13.11
CA GLY A 207 4.47 -11.02 -13.77
C GLY A 207 4.54 -12.30 -12.93
N ARG A 208 3.81 -12.37 -11.80
CA ARG A 208 3.69 -13.57 -10.96
C ARG A 208 2.47 -14.42 -11.31
N ASP A 209 2.52 -15.69 -10.91
CA ASP A 209 1.38 -16.61 -10.96
C ASP A 209 0.26 -16.17 -10.00
N LYS A 210 -0.99 -16.52 -10.32
CA LYS A 210 -2.21 -16.08 -9.61
C LYS A 210 -2.15 -16.30 -8.09
N ASP A 211 -1.64 -17.45 -7.65
CA ASP A 211 -1.61 -17.81 -6.22
C ASP A 211 -0.63 -16.94 -5.42
N GLN A 212 0.52 -16.61 -6.01
CA GLN A 212 1.50 -15.71 -5.36
C GLN A 212 0.98 -14.28 -5.33
N SER A 213 0.35 -13.82 -6.42
CA SER A 213 -0.29 -12.51 -6.45
C SER A 213 -1.38 -12.39 -5.38
N GLN A 214 -2.23 -13.42 -5.21
CA GLN A 214 -3.25 -13.43 -4.16
C GLN A 214 -2.64 -13.39 -2.76
N ARG A 215 -1.59 -14.18 -2.51
CA ARG A 215 -0.87 -14.16 -1.23
C ARG A 215 -0.34 -12.76 -0.90
N TYR A 216 0.28 -12.08 -1.87
CA TYR A 216 0.86 -10.76 -1.65
C TYR A 216 -0.22 -9.71 -1.39
N GLN A 217 -1.34 -9.77 -2.12
CA GLN A 217 -2.52 -8.94 -1.86
C GLN A 217 -3.02 -9.14 -0.43
N ASP A 218 -3.23 -10.39 -0.01
CA ASP A 218 -3.69 -10.71 1.35
C ASP A 218 -2.74 -10.14 2.43
N LEU A 219 -1.42 -10.13 2.17
CA LEU A 219 -0.44 -9.53 3.06
C LEU A 219 -0.56 -8.01 3.13
N ILE A 220 -0.65 -7.33 1.98
CA ILE A 220 -0.86 -5.88 1.91
C ILE A 220 -2.11 -5.49 2.72
N LEU A 221 -3.21 -6.23 2.54
CA LEU A 221 -4.47 -5.98 3.25
C LEU A 221 -4.36 -6.13 4.78
N LYS A 222 -3.45 -7.00 5.26
CA LYS A 222 -3.22 -7.28 6.69
C LYS A 222 -2.30 -6.26 7.36
N ILE A 223 -1.28 -5.74 6.66
CA ILE A 223 -0.23 -4.92 7.29
C ILE A 223 -0.50 -3.40 7.24
N ALA A 224 -1.26 -2.91 6.25
CA ALA A 224 -1.39 -1.49 5.94
C ALA A 224 -2.02 -0.55 7.02
N LYS A 225 -2.48 -1.07 8.17
CA LYS A 225 -3.46 -0.38 9.04
C LYS A 225 -3.15 -0.37 10.53
N LEU A 226 -2.12 -1.07 10.96
CA LEU A 226 -2.15 -1.69 12.29
C LEU A 226 -2.02 -0.71 13.45
N THR A 227 -1.54 0.49 13.20
CA THR A 227 -0.94 1.38 14.20
C THR A 227 -1.87 2.52 14.64
N TYR A 228 -2.98 2.75 13.93
CA TYR A 228 -3.89 3.89 14.16
C TYR A 228 -5.07 3.57 15.08
N ASP A 229 -5.18 2.34 15.59
CA ASP A 229 -6.29 1.92 16.46
C ASP A 229 -6.11 2.40 17.91
N VAL A 230 -6.09 3.72 18.10
CA VAL A 230 -5.90 4.38 19.40
C VAL A 230 -7.16 5.15 19.81
N ASP A 231 -7.26 5.47 21.09
CA ASP A 231 -8.33 6.30 21.63
C ASP A 231 -8.32 7.71 21.01
N SER A 232 -9.50 8.34 20.86
CA SER A 232 -9.65 9.64 20.18
C SER A 232 -8.77 10.75 20.77
N ASN A 233 -8.59 10.75 22.09
CA ASN A 233 -7.72 11.71 22.78
C ASN A 233 -6.21 11.50 22.53
N ARG A 234 -5.83 10.40 21.89
CA ARG A 234 -4.45 10.06 21.56
C ARG A 234 -4.10 10.25 20.09
N ILE A 235 -5.09 10.52 19.23
CA ILE A 235 -4.89 10.68 17.77
C ILE A 235 -3.83 11.76 17.48
N GLY A 236 -3.88 12.90 18.16
CA GLY A 236 -2.92 14.01 17.93
C GLY A 236 -1.45 13.66 18.22
N TRP A 237 -1.17 12.60 18.97
CA TRP A 237 0.20 12.13 19.21
C TRP A 237 0.76 11.31 18.05
N ILE A 238 -0.10 10.61 17.31
CA ILE A 238 0.28 9.67 16.25
C ILE A 238 0.00 10.19 14.84
N LEU A 239 -0.78 11.26 14.71
CA LEU A 239 -1.19 11.88 13.46
C LEU A 239 -1.16 13.40 13.60
N HIS A 240 0.00 13.99 13.33
CA HIS A 240 0.18 15.45 13.40
C HIS A 240 1.16 16.00 12.35
N SER A 241 1.98 15.16 11.72
CA SER A 241 2.96 15.59 10.73
C SER A 241 2.52 15.31 9.30
N ALA A 242 3.13 16.00 8.34
CA ALA A 242 2.96 15.68 6.91
C ALA A 242 3.35 14.22 6.61
N ARG A 243 4.36 13.67 7.30
CA ARG A 243 4.76 12.28 7.12
C ARG A 243 3.71 11.29 7.61
N ASP A 244 3.04 11.59 8.72
CA ASP A 244 1.94 10.74 9.23
C ASP A 244 0.76 10.70 8.24
N ILE A 245 0.44 11.85 7.63
CA ILE A 245 -0.56 11.96 6.56
C ILE A 245 -0.11 11.17 5.34
N PHE A 246 1.12 11.35 4.88
CA PHE A 246 1.66 10.58 3.76
C PHE A 246 1.46 9.08 3.97
N CYS A 247 1.87 8.55 5.13
CA CYS A 247 1.76 7.13 5.43
C CYS A 247 0.31 6.65 5.44
N LEU A 248 -0.59 7.41 6.07
CA LEU A 248 -2.02 7.07 6.16
C LEU A 248 -2.69 7.03 4.77
N ILE A 249 -2.45 8.06 3.97
CA ILE A 249 -3.06 8.20 2.64
C ILE A 249 -2.49 7.13 1.71
N ARG A 250 -1.16 6.96 1.68
CA ARG A 250 -0.52 5.98 0.81
C ARG A 250 -0.95 4.55 1.16
N SER A 251 -1.01 4.21 2.45
CA SER A 251 -1.48 2.89 2.87
C SER A 251 -2.96 2.68 2.58
N SER A 252 -3.78 3.74 2.62
CA SER A 252 -5.20 3.68 2.25
C SER A 252 -5.41 3.43 0.77
N ILE A 253 -4.60 4.07 -0.09
CA ILE A 253 -4.66 3.83 -1.54
C ILE A 253 -4.20 2.42 -1.88
N LEU A 254 -3.06 1.97 -1.33
CA LEU A 254 -2.57 0.61 -1.52
C LEU A 254 -3.60 -0.43 -1.06
N LEU A 255 -4.28 -0.14 0.05
CA LEU A 255 -5.37 -1.00 0.49
C LEU A 255 -6.51 -1.04 -0.51
N PHE A 256 -6.98 0.11 -0.98
CA PHE A 256 -8.08 0.21 -1.92
C PHE A 256 -7.76 -0.52 -3.22
N GLU A 257 -6.58 -0.30 -3.80
CA GLU A 257 -6.10 -0.93 -5.03
C GLU A 257 -6.01 -2.46 -4.94
N ASN A 258 -5.68 -2.99 -3.75
CA ASN A 258 -5.53 -4.42 -3.52
C ASN A 258 -6.78 -5.08 -2.90
N SER A 259 -7.82 -4.30 -2.61
CA SER A 259 -9.09 -4.83 -2.12
C SER A 259 -9.92 -5.37 -3.29
N ALA A 260 -10.46 -6.57 -3.15
CA ALA A 260 -11.39 -7.10 -4.15
C ALA A 260 -12.65 -6.22 -4.21
N SER A 261 -13.22 -6.05 -5.40
CA SER A 261 -14.47 -5.32 -5.64
C SER A 261 -15.67 -5.91 -4.89
N ASP A 262 -15.54 -7.16 -4.43
CA ASP A 262 -16.58 -7.93 -3.76
C ASP A 262 -16.02 -8.52 -2.45
N ILE A 263 -16.14 -7.75 -1.38
CA ILE A 263 -15.67 -8.10 -0.02
C ILE A 263 -16.30 -9.42 0.46
N ASP A 264 -17.49 -9.77 -0.03
CA ASP A 264 -18.20 -10.99 0.34
C ASP A 264 -17.65 -12.25 -0.36
N ARG A 265 -16.78 -12.10 -1.36
CA ARG A 265 -16.04 -13.22 -1.97
C ARG A 265 -14.72 -13.54 -1.26
N LEU A 266 -14.31 -12.75 -0.27
CA LEU A 266 -13.13 -13.06 0.54
C LEU A 266 -13.42 -14.32 1.37
N SER A 267 -12.76 -15.42 1.03
CA SER A 267 -12.89 -16.73 1.68
C SER A 267 -12.44 -16.74 3.15
N HIS A 268 -11.79 -15.68 3.63
CA HIS A 268 -11.18 -15.60 4.96
C HIS A 268 -11.81 -14.50 5.82
N ASN A 269 -12.46 -14.91 6.92
CA ASN A 269 -13.06 -14.00 7.91
C ASN A 269 -12.08 -12.94 8.44
N ASP A 270 -10.79 -13.29 8.56
CA ASP A 270 -9.75 -12.39 9.08
C ASP A 270 -9.50 -11.17 8.18
N LEU A 271 -9.56 -11.35 6.86
CA LEU A 271 -9.39 -10.25 5.90
C LEU A 271 -10.59 -9.30 5.94
N LYS A 272 -11.81 -9.86 6.02
CA LYS A 272 -13.04 -9.07 6.16
C LYS A 272 -13.00 -8.21 7.42
N LEU A 273 -12.61 -8.79 8.55
CA LEU A 273 -12.43 -8.04 9.80
C LEU A 273 -11.35 -6.96 9.69
N ALA A 274 -10.24 -7.24 9.01
CA ALA A 274 -9.18 -6.26 8.78
C ALA A 274 -9.62 -5.08 7.89
N LEU A 275 -10.47 -5.32 6.88
CA LEU A 275 -11.08 -4.27 6.05
C LEU A 275 -12.05 -3.40 6.87
N GLN A 276 -12.95 -4.03 7.62
CA GLN A 276 -13.92 -3.32 8.47
C GLN A 276 -13.24 -2.46 9.55
N ASN A 277 -12.21 -2.99 10.20
CA ASN A 277 -11.45 -2.23 11.19
C ASN A 277 -10.75 -1.01 10.57
N ALA A 278 -10.26 -1.12 9.34
CA ALA A 278 -9.66 0.01 8.63
C ALA A 278 -10.64 1.13 8.39
N GLN A 279 -11.84 0.76 7.93
CA GLN A 279 -12.89 1.72 7.66
C GLN A 279 -13.28 2.44 8.97
N ARG A 280 -13.44 1.69 10.07
CA ARG A 280 -13.68 2.27 11.39
C ARG A 280 -12.57 3.26 11.79
N ILE A 281 -11.30 2.86 11.64
CA ILE A 281 -10.15 3.71 11.96
C ILE A 281 -10.17 4.99 11.12
N ARG A 282 -10.40 4.90 9.79
CA ARG A 282 -10.43 6.09 8.94
C ARG A 282 -11.59 7.02 9.27
N CYS A 283 -12.76 6.48 9.61
CA CYS A 283 -13.85 7.29 10.15
C CYS A 283 -13.43 8.07 11.41
N LEU A 284 -12.67 7.44 12.31
CA LEU A 284 -12.14 8.09 13.53
C LEU A 284 -11.08 9.16 13.21
N LEU A 285 -10.26 8.97 12.18
CA LEU A 285 -9.18 9.90 11.82
C LEU A 285 -9.61 11.04 10.90
N LYS A 286 -10.76 10.92 10.24
CA LYS A 286 -11.21 11.82 9.16
C LYS A 286 -11.07 13.30 9.50
N ASP A 287 -11.60 13.72 10.65
CA ASP A 287 -11.59 15.14 11.03
C ASP A 287 -10.17 15.66 11.28
N GLN A 288 -9.31 14.82 11.87
CA GLN A 288 -7.89 15.14 12.06
C GLN A 288 -7.16 15.25 10.72
N VAL A 289 -7.46 14.36 9.76
CA VAL A 289 -6.90 14.41 8.40
C VAL A 289 -7.29 15.72 7.72
N PHE A 290 -8.57 16.10 7.76
CA PHE A 290 -9.03 17.36 7.18
C PHE A 290 -8.37 18.58 7.81
N SER A 291 -8.22 18.60 9.13
CA SER A 291 -7.52 19.68 9.83
C SER A 291 -6.08 19.83 9.33
N ILE A 292 -5.32 18.72 9.31
CA ILE A 292 -3.90 18.75 8.91
C ILE A 292 -3.74 19.09 7.43
N VAL A 293 -4.57 18.52 6.55
CA VAL A 293 -4.49 18.77 5.10
C VAL A 293 -4.81 20.24 4.78
N SER A 294 -5.77 20.84 5.49
CA SER A 294 -6.12 22.25 5.31
C SER A 294 -4.98 23.19 5.71
N GLU A 295 -4.20 22.82 6.73
CA GLU A 295 -3.03 23.60 7.19
C GLU A 295 -1.78 23.32 6.34
N ASN A 296 -1.54 22.06 5.99
CA ASN A 296 -0.37 21.61 5.24
C ASN A 296 -0.66 20.35 4.41
N PRO A 297 -0.98 20.50 3.10
CA PRO A 297 -1.31 19.37 2.24
C PRO A 297 -0.08 18.57 1.77
N ALA A 298 1.14 18.90 2.20
CA ALA A 298 2.36 18.28 1.67
C ALA A 298 2.38 16.75 1.75
N GLY A 299 1.88 16.17 2.84
CA GLY A 299 1.79 14.72 3.00
C GLY A 299 0.84 14.05 2.00
N LEU A 300 -0.31 14.69 1.76
CA LEU A 300 -1.30 14.24 0.79
C LEU A 300 -0.76 14.39 -0.64
N ASN A 301 -0.11 15.51 -0.95
CA ASN A 301 0.53 15.75 -2.24
C ASN A 301 1.61 14.72 -2.54
N GLU A 302 2.46 14.41 -1.56
CA GLU A 302 3.49 13.38 -1.72
C GLU A 302 2.86 11.99 -1.96
N ALA A 303 1.83 11.62 -1.20
CA ALA A 303 1.19 10.31 -1.31
C ALA A 303 0.49 10.11 -2.65
N VAL A 304 -0.24 11.13 -3.12
CA VAL A 304 -0.89 11.12 -4.44
C VAL A 304 0.16 11.22 -5.55
N GLY A 305 1.24 11.98 -5.35
CA GLY A 305 2.35 12.12 -6.28
C GLY A 305 3.10 10.81 -6.56
N ARG A 306 3.04 9.82 -5.65
CA ARG A 306 3.54 8.46 -5.89
C ARG A 306 2.79 7.70 -6.99
N ILE A 307 1.58 8.16 -7.31
CA ILE A 307 0.69 7.56 -8.32
C ILE A 307 0.53 8.51 -9.51
N LEU A 308 0.36 9.80 -9.23
CA LEU A 308 0.22 10.86 -10.23
C LEU A 308 1.52 11.65 -10.27
N TRP A 309 2.50 11.17 -11.04
CA TRP A 309 3.86 11.74 -11.09
C TRP A 309 3.92 13.23 -11.47
N TYR A 310 2.86 13.77 -12.07
CA TYR A 310 2.74 15.17 -12.49
C TYR A 310 2.10 16.09 -11.43
N LEU A 311 1.65 15.53 -10.30
CA LEU A 311 1.06 16.34 -9.23
C LEU A 311 2.16 17.18 -8.56
N ASN A 312 1.98 18.51 -8.59
CA ASN A 312 2.91 19.43 -7.95
C ASN A 312 2.83 19.32 -6.42
N SER A 313 3.97 19.49 -5.74
CA SER A 313 4.06 19.47 -4.27
C SER A 313 3.30 20.63 -3.59
N SER A 314 2.92 21.66 -4.34
CA SER A 314 2.21 22.85 -3.86
C SER A 314 0.70 22.82 -4.08
N GLN A 315 0.13 21.66 -4.44
CA GLN A 315 -1.30 21.54 -4.71
C GLN A 315 -2.12 21.78 -3.43
N THR A 316 -3.20 22.57 -3.56
CA THR A 316 -4.20 22.76 -2.52
C THR A 316 -5.36 21.79 -2.70
N TRP A 317 -5.98 21.42 -1.57
CA TRP A 317 -7.10 20.50 -1.52
C TRP A 317 -8.28 21.16 -0.80
N GLU A 318 -9.46 20.97 -1.34
CA GLU A 318 -10.71 21.48 -0.78
C GLU A 318 -11.65 20.32 -0.46
N GLN A 319 -12.44 20.44 0.60
CA GLN A 319 -13.47 19.46 0.91
C GLN A 319 -14.64 19.60 -0.07
N CYS A 320 -15.10 18.49 -0.64
CA CYS A 320 -16.21 18.51 -1.60
C CYS A 320 -17.55 18.81 -0.90
N ASN A 321 -18.29 19.78 -1.43
CA ASN A 321 -19.63 20.10 -0.93
C ASN A 321 -20.61 18.94 -1.17
N GLY A 322 -21.23 18.43 -0.09
CA GLY A 322 -22.28 17.41 -0.17
C GLY A 322 -21.77 15.96 -0.30
N ALA A 323 -20.46 15.73 -0.35
CA ALA A 323 -19.84 14.40 -0.38
C ALA A 323 -18.90 14.25 0.83
N ASP A 324 -19.43 13.66 1.91
CA ASP A 324 -18.67 13.53 3.14
C ASP A 324 -17.45 12.59 2.96
N GLY A 325 -16.26 13.04 3.37
CA GLY A 325 -15.01 12.27 3.23
C GLY A 325 -14.16 12.58 1.99
N TRP A 326 -14.68 13.33 1.01
CA TRP A 326 -13.97 13.63 -0.23
C TRP A 326 -13.16 14.93 -0.18
N LEU A 327 -11.92 14.85 -0.63
CA LEU A 327 -11.04 15.97 -0.93
C LEU A 327 -10.87 16.10 -2.43
N SER A 328 -10.93 17.32 -2.95
CA SER A 328 -10.67 17.61 -4.36
C SER A 328 -9.50 18.56 -4.56
N ALA A 329 -8.68 18.28 -5.56
CA ALA A 329 -7.64 19.14 -6.06
C ALA A 329 -7.83 19.35 -7.56
N CYS A 330 -7.55 20.55 -8.03
CA CYS A 330 -7.63 20.88 -9.44
C CYS A 330 -6.36 21.60 -9.89
N PRO A 331 -5.33 20.87 -10.33
CA PRO A 331 -4.13 21.47 -10.87
C PRO A 331 -4.47 22.38 -12.06
N GLU A 332 -3.83 23.55 -12.14
CA GLU A 332 -4.07 24.48 -13.24
C GLU A 332 -3.68 23.85 -14.58
N GLY A 333 -4.61 23.88 -15.54
CA GLY A 333 -4.33 23.52 -16.92
C GLY A 333 -3.48 24.59 -17.61
N THR A 334 -2.87 24.22 -18.74
CA THR A 334 -2.22 25.18 -19.66
C THR A 334 -2.91 25.11 -21.01
N SER A 335 -2.55 25.98 -21.97
CA SER A 335 -3.08 25.91 -23.34
C SER A 335 -2.88 24.55 -24.02
N GLN A 336 -1.93 23.74 -23.53
CA GLN A 336 -1.59 22.43 -24.09
C GLN A 336 -2.09 21.25 -23.23
N ILE A 337 -2.50 21.52 -21.99
CA ILE A 337 -2.81 20.50 -20.99
C ILE A 337 -4.15 20.83 -20.36
N LEU A 338 -5.11 19.93 -20.53
CA LEU A 338 -6.43 20.04 -19.92
C LEU A 338 -6.31 20.02 -18.40
N GLN A 339 -7.10 20.89 -17.78
CA GLN A 339 -7.31 20.86 -16.33
C GLN A 339 -7.94 19.52 -15.95
N GLN A 340 -7.42 18.90 -14.89
CA GLN A 340 -7.93 17.63 -14.36
C GLN A 340 -8.45 17.82 -12.96
N GLN A 341 -9.52 17.11 -12.63
CA GLN A 341 -10.09 17.11 -11.30
C GLN A 341 -9.70 15.82 -10.58
N ILE A 342 -8.94 15.98 -9.50
CA ILE A 342 -8.45 14.87 -8.69
C ILE A 342 -9.33 14.82 -7.44
N HIS A 343 -9.84 13.63 -7.11
CA HIS A 343 -10.60 13.41 -5.90
C HIS A 343 -9.97 12.29 -5.08
N PHE A 344 -9.92 12.46 -3.76
CA PHE A 344 -9.48 11.44 -2.83
C PHE A 344 -10.52 11.25 -1.73
N ASP A 345 -10.95 10.01 -1.53
CA ASP A 345 -11.87 9.62 -0.45
C ASP A 345 -11.06 9.19 0.78
N VAL A 346 -11.11 10.00 1.84
CA VAL A 346 -10.45 9.72 3.12
C VAL A 346 -11.02 8.49 3.82
N LEU A 347 -12.28 8.12 3.58
CA LEU A 347 -12.95 7.00 4.23
C LEU A 347 -12.65 5.67 3.55
N MET A 348 -12.57 5.65 2.23
CA MET A 348 -12.32 4.42 1.46
C MET A 348 -10.85 4.25 1.05
N GLY A 349 -10.12 5.36 0.87
CA GLY A 349 -8.81 5.38 0.24
C GLY A 349 -8.87 5.40 -1.28
N GLU A 350 -10.03 5.71 -1.87
CA GLU A 350 -10.22 5.76 -3.31
C GLU A 350 -9.62 7.05 -3.89
N LEU A 351 -8.81 6.91 -4.95
CA LEU A 351 -8.27 8.03 -5.71
C LEU A 351 -8.95 8.04 -7.09
N LEU A 352 -9.47 9.19 -7.51
CA LEU A 352 -10.09 9.39 -8.81
C LEU A 352 -9.43 10.56 -9.55
N VAL A 353 -9.27 10.41 -10.86
CA VAL A 353 -8.90 11.47 -11.80
C VAL A 353 -10.04 11.59 -12.81
N ASP A 354 -10.61 12.79 -12.94
CA ASP A 354 -11.79 13.10 -13.78
C ASP A 354 -12.96 12.12 -13.54
N GLY A 355 -13.16 11.74 -12.28
CA GLY A 355 -14.23 10.81 -11.86
C GLY A 355 -13.94 9.33 -12.12
N THR A 356 -12.72 8.97 -12.53
CA THR A 356 -12.33 7.58 -12.79
C THR A 356 -11.10 7.16 -11.97
N PRO A 357 -11.08 5.96 -11.39
CA PRO A 357 -9.91 5.51 -10.63
C PRO A 357 -8.73 5.23 -11.57
N PRO A 358 -7.48 5.53 -11.17
CA PRO A 358 -6.31 4.95 -11.80
C PRO A 358 -6.47 3.43 -11.85
N GLY A 359 -6.32 2.84 -13.03
CA GLY A 359 -6.79 1.50 -13.25
C GLY A 359 -6.18 0.82 -14.45
N ARG A 360 -6.80 -0.27 -14.89
CA ARG A 360 -6.32 -1.04 -16.04
C ARG A 360 -6.80 -0.42 -17.33
N LEU A 361 -5.91 -0.42 -18.32
CA LEU A 361 -6.25 0.00 -19.66
C LEU A 361 -7.35 -0.93 -20.23
N PRO A 362 -8.44 -0.40 -20.83
CA PRO A 362 -9.52 -1.23 -21.35
C PRO A 362 -9.07 -2.26 -22.39
N GLN A 363 -9.78 -3.40 -22.47
CA GLN A 363 -9.41 -4.53 -23.34
C GLN A 363 -9.17 -4.16 -24.81
N ARG A 364 -9.89 -3.16 -25.31
CA ARG A 364 -9.72 -2.65 -26.69
C ARG A 364 -8.29 -2.16 -26.99
N PHE A 365 -7.56 -1.69 -25.97
CA PHE A 365 -6.16 -1.31 -26.12
C PHE A 365 -5.23 -2.50 -25.84
N THR A 366 -5.49 -3.27 -24.79
CA THR A 366 -4.59 -4.37 -24.38
C THR A 366 -4.61 -5.56 -25.36
N ALA A 367 -5.70 -5.73 -26.13
CA ALA A 367 -5.79 -6.69 -27.22
C ALA A 367 -5.11 -6.21 -28.53
N ASN A 368 -4.68 -4.95 -28.61
CA ASN A 368 -4.03 -4.43 -29.81
C ASN A 368 -2.59 -4.99 -29.94
N GLY A 369 -2.21 -5.41 -31.16
CA GLY A 369 -0.89 -5.99 -31.40
C GLY A 369 0.28 -5.07 -31.07
N MET A 370 0.13 -3.74 -31.18
CA MET A 370 1.17 -2.79 -30.76
C MET A 370 1.35 -2.78 -29.25
N TYR A 371 0.24 -2.86 -28.48
CA TYR A 371 0.29 -2.95 -27.03
C TYR A 371 0.94 -4.27 -26.59
N GLN A 372 0.46 -5.40 -27.12
CA GLN A 372 0.99 -6.73 -26.78
C GLN A 372 2.47 -6.86 -27.11
N ARG A 373 2.94 -6.23 -28.18
CA ARG A 373 4.36 -6.23 -28.53
C ARG A 373 5.20 -5.37 -27.59
N LEU A 374 4.68 -4.21 -27.17
CA LEU A 374 5.42 -3.25 -26.33
C LEU A 374 5.41 -3.62 -24.84
N PHE A 375 4.29 -4.11 -24.32
CA PHE A 375 4.08 -4.39 -22.89
C PHE A 375 3.86 -5.87 -22.57
N GLY A 376 3.72 -6.72 -23.59
CA GLY A 376 3.44 -8.14 -23.40
C GLY A 376 2.05 -8.39 -22.81
N CYS A 377 1.98 -9.33 -21.87
CA CYS A 377 0.78 -9.62 -21.09
C CYS A 377 0.69 -8.78 -19.80
N THR A 378 1.62 -7.84 -19.59
CA THR A 378 1.70 -7.05 -18.37
C THR A 378 0.59 -6.00 -18.37
N ALA A 379 -0.16 -5.91 -17.27
CA ALA A 379 -1.16 -4.86 -17.10
C ALA A 379 -0.45 -3.55 -16.75
N LEU A 380 -0.50 -2.58 -17.66
CA LEU A 380 -0.01 -1.23 -17.40
C LEU A 380 -1.09 -0.42 -16.64
N PRO A 381 -0.81 0.13 -15.45
CA PRO A 381 -1.72 1.04 -14.78
C PRO A 381 -1.79 2.37 -15.54
N VAL A 382 -3.00 2.88 -15.74
CA VAL A 382 -3.30 4.09 -16.52
C VAL A 382 -4.32 4.97 -15.82
N MET A 383 -4.32 6.24 -16.20
CA MET A 383 -5.25 7.28 -15.75
C MET A 383 -5.75 8.07 -16.97
N PRO A 384 -6.83 8.85 -16.86
CA PRO A 384 -7.27 9.76 -17.92
C PRO A 384 -6.14 10.69 -18.34
N SER A 385 -5.99 10.87 -19.66
CA SER A 385 -4.99 11.80 -20.19
C SER A 385 -5.50 13.24 -20.11
N ASN A 386 -4.62 14.13 -19.66
CA ASN A 386 -4.78 15.58 -19.76
C ASN A 386 -4.49 16.14 -21.18
N LEU A 387 -4.29 15.30 -22.19
CA LEU A 387 -4.01 15.74 -23.56
C LEU A 387 -5.27 15.67 -24.44
N PRO A 388 -5.58 16.74 -25.20
CA PRO A 388 -6.76 16.74 -26.08
C PRO A 388 -6.76 15.58 -27.08
N GLY A 389 -7.86 14.84 -27.12
CA GLY A 389 -8.04 13.71 -28.06
C GLY A 389 -7.30 12.43 -27.67
N ILE A 390 -6.72 12.37 -26.48
CA ILE A 390 -6.10 11.16 -25.92
C ILE A 390 -6.96 10.68 -24.75
N SER A 391 -7.14 9.36 -24.64
CA SER A 391 -8.03 8.79 -23.62
C SER A 391 -7.31 8.52 -22.31
N PHE A 392 -6.11 7.92 -22.37
CA PHE A 392 -5.40 7.46 -21.18
C PHE A 392 -3.91 7.80 -21.25
N VAL A 393 -3.27 7.87 -20.10
CA VAL A 393 -1.81 8.00 -19.92
C VAL A 393 -1.34 7.01 -18.86
N SER A 394 -0.11 6.51 -18.97
CA SER A 394 0.48 5.63 -17.97
C SER A 394 0.57 6.32 -16.61
N ALA A 395 0.15 5.62 -15.55
CA ALA A 395 0.22 6.12 -14.18
C ALA A 395 1.67 6.30 -13.70
N GLN A 396 2.62 5.55 -14.27
CA GLN A 396 4.06 5.72 -14.03
C GLN A 396 4.80 5.97 -15.34
N LEU A 397 6.00 6.55 -15.22
CA LEU A 397 6.89 6.77 -16.36
C LEU A 397 7.48 5.43 -16.84
N CYS A 398 7.47 5.23 -18.16
CA CYS A 398 8.15 4.13 -18.82
C CYS A 398 9.53 4.64 -19.30
N GLY A 399 10.56 4.39 -18.49
CA GLY A 399 11.84 5.09 -18.64
C GLY A 399 11.66 6.57 -18.31
N GLU A 400 11.89 7.45 -19.28
CA GLU A 400 11.63 8.89 -19.16
C GLU A 400 10.32 9.35 -19.79
N PHE A 401 9.52 8.41 -20.31
CA PHE A 401 8.34 8.72 -21.11
C PHE A 401 7.03 8.50 -20.36
N GLU A 402 6.12 9.46 -20.48
CA GLU A 402 4.69 9.22 -20.23
C GLU A 402 4.06 8.59 -21.48
N VAL A 403 3.35 7.47 -21.30
CA VAL A 403 2.79 6.71 -22.42
C VAL A 403 1.31 6.97 -22.55
N HIS A 404 0.93 7.60 -23.65
CA HIS A 404 -0.42 8.01 -23.95
C HIS A 404 -1.11 7.02 -24.90
N PHE A 405 -2.35 6.69 -24.59
CA PHE A 405 -3.21 5.80 -25.37
C PHE A 405 -4.44 6.57 -25.84
N GLY A 406 -4.67 6.54 -27.15
CA GLY A 406 -5.84 7.18 -27.74
C GLY A 406 -6.41 6.37 -28.89
N ILE A 407 -7.58 6.82 -29.34
CA ILE A 407 -8.27 6.24 -30.49
C ILE A 407 -8.40 7.34 -31.54
N SER A 408 -7.98 7.01 -32.76
CA SER A 408 -8.08 7.89 -33.90
C SER A 408 -9.54 8.13 -34.30
N LYS A 409 -9.81 9.18 -35.09
CA LYS A 409 -11.14 9.37 -35.70
C LYS A 409 -11.59 8.18 -36.56
N GLU A 410 -10.62 7.41 -37.07
CA GLU A 410 -10.81 6.18 -37.86
C GLU A 410 -10.93 4.93 -36.97
N ASN A 411 -11.12 5.10 -35.66
CA ASN A 411 -11.27 4.04 -34.67
C ASN A 411 -10.04 3.11 -34.55
N GLN A 412 -8.84 3.63 -34.84
CA GLN A 412 -7.58 2.90 -34.67
C GLN A 412 -6.87 3.33 -33.38
N VAL A 413 -6.40 2.35 -32.62
CA VAL A 413 -5.60 2.60 -31.41
C VAL A 413 -4.24 3.15 -31.81
N PHE A 414 -3.79 4.20 -31.13
CA PHE A 414 -2.42 4.70 -31.23
C PHE A 414 -1.76 4.77 -29.85
N ILE A 415 -0.44 4.63 -29.84
CA ILE A 415 0.41 4.74 -28.65
C ILE A 415 1.41 5.86 -28.89
N ARG A 416 1.47 6.82 -27.97
CA ARG A 416 2.43 7.93 -27.98
C ARG A 416 3.29 7.90 -26.73
N ALA A 417 4.53 8.30 -26.85
CA ALA A 417 5.44 8.49 -25.73
C ALA A 417 5.87 9.96 -25.73
N ARG A 418 5.65 10.67 -24.62
CA ARG A 418 6.06 12.07 -24.46
C ARG A 418 7.14 12.17 -23.39
N SER A 419 8.15 12.98 -23.67
CA SER A 419 9.14 13.48 -22.71
C SER A 419 9.26 15.00 -22.88
N PRO A 420 10.00 15.72 -22.02
CA PRO A 420 10.21 17.15 -22.17
C PRO A 420 10.80 17.56 -23.53
N THR A 421 11.53 16.65 -24.19
CA THR A 421 12.24 16.92 -25.46
C THR A 421 11.66 16.18 -26.66
N HIS A 422 10.91 15.09 -26.45
CA HIS A 422 10.44 14.23 -27.53
C HIS A 422 8.94 13.98 -27.47
N LEU A 423 8.31 13.94 -28.65
CA LEU A 423 6.95 13.47 -28.81
C LEU A 423 6.93 12.38 -29.86
N LEU A 424 6.94 11.13 -29.40
CA LEU A 424 7.07 9.95 -30.25
C LEU A 424 5.71 9.27 -30.45
N GLN A 425 5.48 8.72 -31.64
CA GLN A 425 4.35 7.84 -31.91
C GLN A 425 4.84 6.49 -32.39
N LEU A 426 4.31 5.41 -31.81
CA LEU A 426 4.63 4.06 -32.25
C LEU A 426 3.92 3.76 -33.57
N LEU A 427 4.68 3.30 -34.56
CA LEU A 427 4.17 2.92 -35.86
C LEU A 427 3.78 1.42 -35.88
N PRO A 428 2.64 1.06 -36.50
CA PRO A 428 2.32 -0.33 -36.78
C PRO A 428 3.34 -0.95 -37.74
N GLN A 429 3.74 -2.20 -37.50
CA GLN A 429 4.65 -2.96 -38.39
C GLN A 429 4.13 -3.04 -39.83
N THR A 430 2.82 -3.19 -39.98
CA THR A 430 2.15 -3.28 -41.29
C THR A 430 2.37 -2.06 -42.16
N LEU A 431 2.66 -0.89 -41.56
CA LEU A 431 2.86 0.36 -42.28
C LEU A 431 4.24 0.43 -42.96
N LEU A 432 5.23 -0.29 -42.41
CA LEU A 432 6.62 -0.32 -42.88
C LEU A 432 6.96 -1.59 -43.68
N THR A 433 6.06 -2.58 -43.68
CA THR A 433 6.25 -3.85 -44.40
C THR A 433 6.37 -3.59 -45.90
N GLY A 434 7.42 -4.14 -46.52
CA GLY A 434 7.73 -3.94 -47.95
C GLY A 434 8.50 -2.67 -48.28
N ASP A 435 8.55 -1.69 -47.37
CA ASP A 435 9.36 -0.46 -47.51
C ASP A 435 10.73 -0.59 -46.81
N PHE A 436 10.87 -1.51 -45.85
CA PHE A 436 12.09 -1.73 -45.07
C PHE A 436 12.47 -3.21 -45.01
N PRO A 437 13.77 -3.55 -44.83
CA PRO A 437 14.18 -4.95 -44.60
C PRO A 437 13.46 -5.54 -43.39
N ASP A 438 13.05 -6.82 -43.49
CA ASP A 438 12.22 -7.48 -42.48
C ASP A 438 12.80 -7.40 -41.07
N GLN A 439 14.14 -7.47 -40.95
CA GLN A 439 14.82 -7.35 -39.65
C GLN A 439 14.50 -6.04 -38.92
N PHE A 440 14.35 -4.91 -39.63
CA PHE A 440 13.96 -3.63 -39.04
C PHE A 440 12.49 -3.60 -38.62
N VAL A 441 11.66 -4.43 -39.23
CA VAL A 441 10.23 -4.54 -38.91
C VAL A 441 10.03 -5.47 -37.70
N THR A 442 10.77 -6.59 -37.64
CA THR A 442 10.61 -7.65 -36.63
C THR A 442 11.43 -7.42 -35.36
N GLU A 443 12.68 -6.96 -35.46
CA GLU A 443 13.62 -6.87 -34.31
C GLU A 443 13.65 -5.49 -33.63
N TYR A 444 12.84 -4.54 -34.11
CA TYR A 444 12.81 -3.18 -33.60
C TYR A 444 11.38 -2.66 -33.37
N PHE A 445 11.25 -1.74 -32.42
CA PHE A 445 10.13 -0.80 -32.32
C PHE A 445 10.41 0.42 -33.17
N GLN A 446 9.39 0.89 -33.89
CA GLN A 446 9.53 2.02 -34.81
C GLN A 446 8.79 3.22 -34.25
N TRP A 447 9.55 4.12 -33.66
CA TRP A 447 9.05 5.36 -33.09
C TRP A 447 9.25 6.50 -34.09
N VAL A 448 8.20 7.24 -34.42
CA VAL A 448 8.36 8.49 -35.18
C VAL A 448 8.28 9.68 -34.25
N ASP A 449 9.30 10.53 -34.28
CA ASP A 449 9.26 11.81 -33.60
C ASP A 449 8.36 12.77 -34.39
N LEU A 450 7.24 13.18 -33.79
CA LEU A 450 6.23 14.02 -34.43
C LEU A 450 6.69 15.47 -34.63
N GLN A 451 7.72 15.92 -33.92
CA GLN A 451 8.30 17.26 -34.11
C GLN A 451 9.28 17.29 -35.27
N THR A 452 10.13 16.27 -35.39
CA THR A 452 11.21 16.23 -36.40
C THR A 452 10.87 15.39 -37.64
N GLY A 453 9.88 14.50 -37.54
CA GLY A 453 9.52 13.52 -38.57
C GLY A 453 10.54 12.37 -38.71
N VAL A 454 11.48 12.23 -37.79
CA VAL A 454 12.52 11.20 -37.81
C VAL A 454 11.96 9.89 -37.26
N ILE A 455 12.23 8.77 -37.93
CA ILE A 455 11.89 7.43 -37.44
C ILE A 455 13.11 6.83 -36.74
N GLU A 456 12.93 6.46 -35.48
CA GLU A 456 13.89 5.77 -34.62
C GLU A 456 13.54 4.29 -34.56
N PHE A 457 14.52 3.44 -34.83
CA PHE A 457 14.39 1.99 -34.68
C PHE A 457 15.10 1.58 -33.39
N ARG A 458 14.31 1.32 -32.34
CA ARG A 458 14.79 0.90 -31.00
C ARG A 458 14.69 -0.60 -30.84
N ALA A 459 15.73 -1.23 -30.29
CA ALA A 459 15.75 -2.68 -30.15
C ALA A 459 14.65 -3.18 -29.20
N LEU A 460 14.12 -4.38 -29.43
CA LEU A 460 13.02 -4.94 -28.62
C LEU A 460 13.32 -5.02 -27.12
N GLY A 461 14.59 -5.24 -26.74
CA GLY A 461 15.00 -5.31 -25.33
C GLY A 461 15.12 -3.94 -24.65
N GLN A 462 15.14 -2.84 -25.41
CA GLN A 462 15.33 -1.48 -24.91
C GLN A 462 14.36 -0.50 -25.60
N PRO A 463 13.03 -0.68 -25.46
CA PRO A 463 12.03 0.15 -26.14
C PRO A 463 12.07 1.64 -25.74
N TRP A 464 12.53 1.94 -24.53
CA TRP A 464 12.45 3.26 -23.92
C TRP A 464 13.78 4.02 -23.88
N GLU A 465 14.91 3.34 -24.08
CA GLU A 465 16.23 4.00 -24.04
C GLU A 465 16.51 4.76 -25.34
N ILE A 466 16.99 6.00 -25.24
CA ILE A 466 17.49 6.77 -26.39
C ILE A 466 18.96 6.42 -26.59
N ASN A 467 19.30 5.65 -27.63
CA ASN A 467 20.70 5.33 -27.93
C ASN A 467 21.18 6.07 -29.19
N LEU A 468 22.30 6.79 -29.08
CA LEU A 468 22.95 7.46 -30.22
C LEU A 468 23.39 6.49 -31.34
N ASN A 469 23.50 5.21 -30.99
CA ASN A 469 23.83 4.13 -31.92
C ASN A 469 22.60 3.41 -32.50
N ASP A 470 21.39 3.89 -32.21
CA ASP A 470 20.17 3.41 -32.86
C ASP A 470 20.11 3.88 -34.31
N TRP A 471 19.33 3.14 -35.10
CA TRP A 471 19.12 3.50 -36.50
C TRP A 471 18.08 4.60 -36.59
N HIS A 472 18.42 5.65 -37.32
CA HIS A 472 17.55 6.78 -37.57
C HIS A 472 17.30 6.91 -39.07
N ALA A 473 16.04 7.01 -39.46
CA ALA A 473 15.62 7.33 -40.82
C ALA A 473 15.05 8.76 -40.85
N ARG A 474 15.73 9.66 -41.57
CA ARG A 474 15.34 11.07 -41.67
C ARG A 474 14.68 11.38 -43.02
N PRO A 475 13.59 12.17 -43.05
CA PRO A 475 13.09 12.76 -44.29
C PRO A 475 14.03 13.83 -44.81
N ASP A 476 14.54 13.67 -46.04
CA ASP A 476 15.28 14.71 -46.76
C ASP A 476 14.32 15.56 -47.63
N GLN A 477 14.69 16.82 -47.92
CA GLN A 477 13.93 17.76 -48.76
C GLN A 477 13.68 17.22 -50.19
N LEU A 478 14.43 16.21 -50.61
CA LEU A 478 14.35 15.56 -51.93
C LEU A 478 13.63 14.20 -51.95
N LYS A 479 12.83 13.85 -50.93
CA LYS A 479 12.16 12.52 -50.78
C LYS A 479 13.15 11.34 -50.69
N LYS A 480 14.36 11.57 -50.19
CA LYS A 480 15.35 10.52 -49.90
C LYS A 480 15.33 10.19 -48.41
N LEU A 481 15.55 8.92 -48.07
CA LEU A 481 15.79 8.49 -46.69
C LEU A 481 17.29 8.53 -46.41
N LEU A 482 17.69 9.39 -45.47
CA LEU A 482 19.05 9.40 -44.94
C LEU A 482 19.09 8.53 -43.69
N TRP A 483 19.86 7.45 -43.77
CA TRP A 483 20.09 6.52 -42.68
C TRP A 483 21.33 6.93 -41.92
N LYS A 484 21.24 6.98 -40.58
CA LYS A 484 22.39 7.26 -39.72
C LYS A 484 22.45 6.28 -38.56
N ARG A 485 23.65 5.75 -38.33
CA ARG A 485 24.04 5.02 -37.13
C ARG A 485 25.41 5.53 -36.67
N GLY A 486 25.48 6.24 -35.56
CA GLY A 486 26.73 6.92 -35.14
C GLY A 486 27.25 7.90 -36.21
N ARG A 487 28.46 7.66 -36.75
CA ARG A 487 29.08 8.48 -37.83
C ARG A 487 28.85 7.96 -39.26
N ARG A 488 28.21 6.81 -39.46
CA ARG A 488 28.02 6.20 -40.80
C ARG A 488 26.69 6.61 -41.43
N HIS A 489 26.70 6.89 -42.73
CA HIS A 489 25.55 7.35 -43.52
C HIS A 489 25.25 6.40 -44.68
N TRP A 490 23.97 6.11 -44.93
CA TRP A 490 23.51 5.38 -46.12
C TRP A 490 22.32 6.12 -46.75
N SER A 491 22.21 6.12 -48.07
CA SER A 491 21.06 6.68 -48.80
C SER A 491 20.29 5.58 -49.50
N MET A 492 18.98 5.55 -49.31
CA MET A 492 18.09 4.61 -50.00
C MET A 492 17.06 5.39 -50.82
N TYR A 493 16.86 4.96 -52.07
CA TYR A 493 15.93 5.59 -53.00
C TYR A 493 14.53 5.00 -52.81
N THR A 494 13.54 5.89 -52.72
CA THR A 494 12.08 5.67 -52.66
C THR A 494 11.54 4.87 -51.48
N ALA A 495 10.85 5.56 -50.55
CA ALA A 495 9.98 4.93 -49.55
C ALA A 495 8.52 5.37 -49.77
N SER A 496 7.64 4.43 -50.09
CA SER A 496 6.17 4.63 -50.16
C SER A 496 5.61 5.01 -48.79
N CYS A 497 6.26 4.53 -47.73
CA CYS A 497 5.92 4.78 -46.34
C CYS A 497 5.78 6.28 -45.99
N PHE A 498 6.57 7.20 -46.58
CA PHE A 498 6.46 8.62 -46.26
C PHE A 498 5.17 9.27 -46.81
N LEU A 499 4.60 8.75 -47.90
CA LEU A 499 3.27 9.16 -48.39
C LEU A 499 2.18 8.63 -47.46
N LYS A 500 2.29 7.38 -47.00
CA LYS A 500 1.37 6.79 -46.01
C LYS A 500 1.44 7.51 -44.67
N LEU A 501 2.64 7.87 -44.20
CA LEU A 501 2.88 8.67 -43.00
C LEU A 501 2.38 10.10 -43.18
N ARG A 502 2.56 10.75 -44.35
CA ARG A 502 1.95 12.06 -44.60
C ARG A 502 0.43 12.01 -44.54
N VAL A 503 -0.21 10.98 -45.09
CA VAL A 503 -1.67 10.84 -45.00
C VAL A 503 -2.09 10.57 -43.54
N SER A 504 -1.46 9.61 -42.88
CA SER A 504 -1.73 9.23 -41.49
C SER A 504 -1.34 10.30 -40.46
N CYS A 505 -0.39 11.20 -40.75
CA CYS A 505 -0.01 12.33 -39.91
C CYS A 505 -0.65 13.66 -40.35
N SER A 506 -1.14 13.80 -41.60
CA SER A 506 -1.79 15.04 -42.07
C SER A 506 -3.12 15.31 -41.38
N HIS A 507 -3.79 14.26 -40.91
CA HIS A 507 -4.97 14.35 -40.04
C HIS A 507 -4.60 14.63 -38.56
N TRP A 508 -3.30 14.73 -38.27
CA TRP A 508 -2.69 14.82 -36.93
C TRP A 508 -1.56 15.85 -36.89
N THR A 509 -1.64 16.88 -37.73
CA THR A 509 -0.63 17.96 -37.74
C THR A 509 -0.68 18.75 -36.42
N PRO A 510 0.45 19.28 -35.94
CA PRO A 510 0.46 20.26 -34.85
C PRO A 510 -0.44 21.47 -35.15
N ARG A 511 -0.74 21.76 -36.42
CA ARG A 511 -1.60 22.90 -36.76
C ARG A 511 -3.00 22.84 -36.17
N SER A 512 -3.53 21.69 -35.77
CA SER A 512 -4.81 21.63 -35.02
C SER A 512 -4.67 21.70 -33.50
N ILE A 513 -3.44 21.74 -32.96
CA ILE A 513 -3.13 21.95 -31.54
C ILE A 513 -2.49 23.33 -31.30
N TRP A 514 -1.99 23.98 -32.36
CA TRP A 514 -1.33 25.29 -32.33
C TRP A 514 -2.14 26.41 -33.01
N SER A 515 -3.43 26.19 -33.27
CA SER A 515 -4.34 27.27 -33.66
C SER A 515 -5.78 26.98 -33.21
N LEU A 516 -6.07 27.33 -31.97
CA LEU A 516 -7.23 28.10 -31.49
C LEU A 516 -7.19 28.17 -29.96
#